data_AF-A0A7L2IVF5-F1
#
_entry.id   AF-A0A7L2IVF5-F1
#
_cell.length_a   1.000
_cell.length_b   1.000
_cell.length_c   1.000
_cell.angle_alpha   90.00
_cell.angle_beta   90.00
_cell.angle_gamma   90.00
#
_symmetry.space_group_name_H-M   'P 1'
#
loop_
_entity.id
_entity.type
_entity.pdbx_description
1 polymer ?
#
loop_
_entity_poly.entity_id
_entity_poly.type
_entity_poly.pdbx_seq_one_letter_code
_entity_poly.pdbx_strand_id
1 'polypeptide(L)'
;QEHYGGLNGLTIAWIGDGNNVLHSIMTSAAKLGMHLQIATPRGYEPDLRITQITEQHSKEYGTKLLLTTDPLEAADGANVLVTDTWISMGQEEEKKERLKAFEGYQITMQ
;
A
#
# COMPACT_ATOMS: atom_id res chain seq x y z
N GLN A 1 13.89 0.55 10.12
CA GLN A 1 14.57 1.06 11.32
C GLN A 1 16.09 1.00 11.15
N GLU A 2 16.70 -0.17 10.96
CA GLU A 2 18.17 -0.31 10.82
C GLU A 2 18.74 0.54 9.68
N HIS A 3 18.09 0.55 8.51
CA HIS A 3 18.56 1.31 7.34
C HIS A 3 18.46 2.84 7.50
N TYR A 4 17.40 3.31 8.15
CA TYR A 4 17.06 4.75 8.23
C TYR A 4 17.37 5.38 9.60
N GLY A 5 17.83 4.62 10.58
CA GLY A 5 18.06 5.10 11.96
C GLY A 5 16.78 5.46 12.76
N GLY A 6 15.61 5.31 12.16
CA GLY A 6 14.30 5.64 12.73
C GLY A 6 13.17 5.26 11.78
N LEU A 7 11.92 5.48 12.22
CA LEU A 7 10.71 5.25 11.41
C LEU A 7 9.84 6.49 11.28
N ASN A 8 9.79 7.33 12.32
CA ASN A 8 8.95 8.51 12.34
C ASN A 8 9.23 9.45 11.15
N GLY A 9 8.19 9.86 10.43
CA GLY A 9 8.26 10.72 9.26
C GLY A 9 8.59 10.01 7.93
N LEU A 10 8.91 8.71 7.95
CA LEU A 10 9.11 7.96 6.70
C LEU A 10 7.78 7.73 5.98
N THR A 11 7.86 7.69 4.66
CA THR A 11 6.72 7.39 3.78
C THR A 11 6.90 6.01 3.15
N ILE A 12 5.89 5.15 3.36
CA ILE A 12 5.78 3.85 2.69
C ILE A 12 4.83 4.03 1.50
N ALA A 13 5.27 3.61 0.32
CA ALA A 13 4.43 3.44 -0.86
C ALA A 13 4.11 1.96 -1.06
N TRP A 14 2.84 1.61 -1.00
CA TRP A 14 2.34 0.32 -1.44
C TRP A 14 1.84 0.40 -2.88
N ILE A 15 2.28 -0.52 -3.72
CA ILE A 15 1.84 -0.64 -5.11
C ILE A 15 1.46 -2.10 -5.34
N GLY A 16 0.15 -2.39 -5.48
CA GLY A 16 -0.31 -3.76 -5.69
C GLY A 16 -1.71 -4.03 -5.15
N ASP A 17 -1.91 -5.22 -4.59
CA ASP A 17 -3.23 -5.73 -4.22
C ASP A 17 -3.66 -5.22 -2.83
N GLY A 18 -4.98 -5.11 -2.61
CA GLY A 18 -5.61 -4.80 -1.33
C GLY A 18 -5.57 -5.96 -0.34
N ASN A 19 -4.42 -6.61 -0.21
CA ASN A 19 -4.30 -7.91 0.45
C ASN A 19 -4.00 -7.81 1.96
N ASN A 20 -3.80 -8.96 2.60
CA ASN A 20 -3.51 -9.07 4.03
C ASN A 20 -2.19 -8.38 4.44
N VAL A 21 -1.16 -8.40 3.60
CA VAL A 21 0.11 -7.73 3.88
C VAL A 21 -0.11 -6.21 3.94
N LEU A 22 -0.84 -5.65 2.97
CA LEU A 22 -1.24 -4.25 3.02
C LEU A 22 -2.01 -3.94 4.30
N HIS A 23 -2.99 -4.76 4.68
CA HIS A 23 -3.79 -4.54 5.89
C HIS A 23 -2.94 -4.50 7.17
N SER A 24 -1.90 -5.35 7.26
CA SER A 24 -0.95 -5.30 8.37
C SER A 24 -0.14 -4.01 8.41
N ILE A 25 0.29 -3.49 7.25
CA ILE A 25 0.98 -2.19 7.17
C ILE A 25 0.02 -1.05 7.54
N MET A 26 -1.17 -1.04 6.96
CA MET A 26 -2.23 -0.05 7.20
C MET A 26 -2.60 0.13 8.67
N THR A 27 -2.64 -0.96 9.44
CA THR A 27 -3.02 -0.91 10.86
C THR A 27 -1.87 -0.51 11.79
N SER A 28 -0.62 -0.50 11.30
CA SER A 28 0.59 -0.27 12.10
C SER A 28 1.36 1.01 11.73
N ALA A 29 1.40 1.42 10.45
CA ALA A 29 2.26 2.50 9.96
C ALA A 29 2.08 3.83 10.72
N ALA A 30 0.83 4.26 10.90
CA ALA A 30 0.53 5.51 11.60
C ALA A 30 1.00 5.50 13.07
N LYS A 31 0.84 4.37 13.77
CA LYS A 31 1.29 4.21 15.17
C LYS A 31 2.81 4.29 15.32
N LEU A 32 3.54 4.04 14.23
CA LEU A 32 4.99 4.16 14.14
C LEU A 32 5.44 5.53 13.62
N GLY A 33 4.50 6.46 13.40
CA GLY A 33 4.77 7.80 12.88
C GLY A 33 5.06 7.83 11.38
N MET A 34 4.74 6.77 10.64
CA MET A 34 4.97 6.69 9.19
C MET A 34 3.75 7.16 8.38
N HIS A 35 4.02 7.80 7.25
CA HIS A 35 3.04 8.10 6.23
C HIS A 35 2.82 6.88 5.32
N LEU A 36 1.65 6.79 4.73
CA LEU A 36 1.27 5.68 3.87
C LEU A 36 0.61 6.17 2.58
N GLN A 37 1.16 5.78 1.44
CA GLN A 37 0.63 6.02 0.12
C GLN A 37 0.33 4.66 -0.52
N ILE A 38 -0.88 4.47 -1.05
CA ILE A 38 -1.36 3.16 -1.50
C ILE A 38 -1.94 3.31 -2.91
N ALA A 39 -1.35 2.60 -3.87
CA ALA A 39 -1.91 2.36 -5.18
C ALA A 39 -2.47 0.94 -5.26
N THR A 40 -3.78 0.82 -5.45
CA THR A 40 -4.46 -0.44 -5.79
C THR A 40 -5.26 -0.29 -7.09
N PRO A 41 -5.34 -1.31 -7.96
CA PRO A 41 -6.25 -1.28 -9.09
C PRO A 41 -7.71 -1.14 -8.62
N ARG A 42 -8.57 -0.56 -9.47
CA ARG A 42 -10.00 -0.47 -9.15
C ARG A 42 -10.60 -1.86 -8.97
N GLY A 43 -11.37 -2.05 -7.89
CA GLY A 43 -11.94 -3.34 -7.51
C GLY A 43 -11.01 -4.24 -6.69
N TYR A 44 -9.79 -3.79 -6.42
CA TYR A 44 -8.79 -4.47 -5.59
C TYR A 44 -8.36 -3.61 -4.40
N GLU A 45 -9.23 -2.69 -3.96
CA GLU A 45 -8.99 -1.82 -2.82
C GLU A 45 -8.91 -2.63 -1.50
N PRO A 46 -8.20 -2.13 -0.47
CA PRO A 46 -8.22 -2.73 0.86
C PRO A 46 -9.63 -2.74 1.46
N ASP A 47 -9.86 -3.63 2.44
CA ASP A 47 -11.13 -3.72 3.18
C ASP A 47 -11.49 -2.35 3.78
N LEU A 48 -12.74 -1.93 3.58
CA LEU A 48 -13.22 -0.61 3.99
C LEU A 48 -13.05 -0.37 5.50
N ARG A 49 -13.22 -1.41 6.34
CA ARG A 49 -13.05 -1.29 7.79
C ARG A 49 -11.59 -1.02 8.15
N ILE A 50 -10.66 -1.67 7.45
CA ILE A 50 -9.23 -1.43 7.62
C ILE A 50 -8.88 -0.01 7.18
N THR A 51 -9.43 0.44 6.04
CA THR A 51 -9.27 1.81 5.57
C THR A 51 -9.72 2.85 6.60
N GLN A 52 -10.91 2.67 7.18
CA GLN A 52 -11.45 3.56 8.22
C GLN A 52 -10.56 3.59 9.48
N ILE A 53 -10.06 2.42 9.91
CA ILE A 53 -9.13 2.32 11.04
C ILE A 53 -7.82 3.09 10.73
N THR A 54 -7.30 2.96 9.51
CA THR A 54 -6.06 3.64 9.10
C THR A 54 -6.24 5.15 9.01
N GLU A 55 -7.38 5.63 8.50
CA GLU A 55 -7.72 7.05 8.51
C GLU A 55 -7.80 7.60 9.94
N GLN A 56 -8.43 6.86 10.85
CA GLN A 56 -8.52 7.23 12.27
C GLN A 56 -7.13 7.32 12.90
N HIS A 57 -6.29 6.28 12.73
CA HIS A 57 -4.93 6.32 13.25
C HIS A 57 -4.11 7.46 12.62
N SER A 58 -4.26 7.71 11.31
CA SER A 58 -3.50 8.78 10.64
C SER A 58 -3.83 10.15 11.25
N LYS A 59 -5.10 10.40 11.60
CA LYS A 59 -5.52 11.61 12.33
C LYS A 59 -4.96 11.65 13.76
N GLU A 60 -5.03 10.53 14.49
CA GLU A 60 -4.55 10.41 15.88
C GLU A 60 -3.04 10.65 16.02
N TYR A 61 -2.25 10.07 15.12
CA TYR A 61 -0.79 10.12 15.15
C TYR A 61 -0.19 11.21 14.25
N GLY A 62 -1.03 12.01 13.56
CA GLY A 62 -0.58 13.12 12.72
C GLY A 62 0.18 12.69 11.46
N THR A 63 -0.13 11.52 10.91
CA THR A 63 0.49 11.01 9.67
C THR A 63 -0.42 11.22 8.47
N LYS A 64 0.15 11.12 7.26
CA LYS A 64 -0.60 11.24 6.00
C LYS A 64 -0.98 9.86 5.47
N LEU A 65 -2.20 9.77 4.93
CA LEU A 65 -2.69 8.61 4.18
C LEU A 65 -3.14 9.07 2.80
N LEU A 66 -2.67 8.39 1.75
CA LEU A 66 -3.13 8.55 0.37
C LEU A 66 -3.61 7.20 -0.15
N LEU A 67 -4.80 7.17 -0.73
CA LEU A 67 -5.34 6.05 -1.49
C LEU A 67 -5.53 6.52 -2.94
N THR A 68 -4.95 5.81 -3.89
CA THR A 68 -5.01 6.14 -5.31
C THR A 68 -5.08 4.87 -6.17
N THR A 69 -5.35 5.06 -7.45
CA THR A 69 -5.22 4.03 -8.49
C THR A 69 -4.01 4.29 -9.40
N ASP A 70 -3.15 5.25 -9.07
CA ASP A 70 -1.95 5.58 -9.84
C ASP A 70 -0.68 5.11 -9.09
N PRO A 71 0.04 4.09 -9.58
CA PRO A 71 1.31 3.64 -9.00
C PRO A 71 2.36 4.75 -8.86
N LEU A 72 2.42 5.68 -9.81
CA LEU A 72 3.40 6.77 -9.80
C LEU A 72 3.05 7.81 -8.74
N GLU A 73 1.77 8.13 -8.57
CA GLU A 73 1.31 9.02 -7.49
C GLU A 73 1.62 8.42 -6.12
N ALA A 74 1.44 7.10 -5.95
CA ALA A 74 1.80 6.45 -4.70
C ALA A 74 3.33 6.40 -4.46
N ALA A 75 4.14 6.32 -5.51
CA ALA A 75 5.61 6.28 -5.40
C ALA A 75 6.23 7.66 -5.12
N ASP A 76 5.54 8.75 -5.45
CA ASP A 76 6.12 10.10 -5.38
C ASP A 76 6.54 10.49 -3.96
N GLY A 77 7.83 10.77 -3.81
CA GLY A 77 8.46 11.16 -2.54
C GLY A 77 8.55 10.03 -1.50
N ALA A 78 8.25 8.78 -1.87
CA ALA A 78 8.30 7.66 -0.93
C ALA A 78 9.74 7.29 -0.53
N ASN A 79 9.91 6.87 0.73
CA ASN A 79 11.20 6.33 1.21
C ASN A 79 11.31 4.82 0.98
N VAL A 80 10.19 4.11 0.97
CA VAL A 80 10.16 2.65 0.81
C VAL A 80 9.07 2.30 -0.19
N LEU A 81 9.45 1.65 -1.28
CA LEU A 81 8.52 1.02 -2.22
C LEU A 81 8.26 -0.42 -1.78
N VAL A 82 6.99 -0.81 -1.67
CA VAL A 82 6.55 -2.14 -1.28
C VAL A 82 5.54 -2.66 -2.30
N THR A 83 5.74 -3.90 -2.75
CA THR A 83 4.78 -4.69 -3.50
C THR A 83 4.74 -6.10 -2.93
N ASP A 84 3.69 -6.84 -3.26
CA ASP A 84 3.57 -8.27 -3.00
C ASP A 84 3.02 -8.98 -4.25
N THR A 85 2.97 -10.30 -4.23
CA THR A 85 2.39 -11.11 -5.32
C THR A 85 0.90 -10.77 -5.52
N TRP A 86 0.49 -10.59 -6.78
CA TRP A 86 -0.88 -10.19 -7.12
C TRP A 86 -1.86 -11.35 -7.22
N ILE A 87 -1.36 -12.59 -7.29
CA ILE A 87 -2.15 -13.81 -7.37
C ILE A 87 -1.72 -14.68 -6.20
N SER A 88 -2.54 -14.71 -5.16
CA SER A 88 -2.30 -15.55 -3.99
C SER A 88 -2.67 -17.01 -4.28
N MET A 89 -2.24 -17.92 -3.41
CA MET A 89 -2.69 -19.31 -3.43
C MET A 89 -4.22 -19.38 -3.33
N GLY A 90 -4.88 -20.08 -4.25
CA GLY A 90 -6.34 -20.20 -4.31
C GLY A 90 -7.04 -19.19 -5.23
N GLN A 91 -6.29 -18.31 -5.91
CA GLN A 91 -6.81 -17.33 -6.89
C GLN A 91 -6.44 -17.69 -8.33
N GLU A 92 -6.18 -18.96 -8.61
CA GLU A 92 -5.68 -19.41 -9.92
C GLU A 92 -6.68 -19.15 -11.05
N GLU A 93 -7.98 -19.25 -10.76
CA GLU A 93 -9.05 -18.97 -11.71
C GLU A 93 -9.15 -17.47 -12.08
N GLU A 94 -8.75 -16.58 -11.17
CA GLU A 94 -8.75 -15.12 -11.37
C GLU A 94 -7.49 -14.61 -12.08
N LYS A 95 -6.50 -15.48 -12.33
CA LYS A 95 -5.18 -15.12 -12.83
C LYS A 95 -5.22 -14.19 -14.04
N LYS A 96 -6.08 -14.50 -15.01
CA LYS A 96 -6.16 -13.73 -16.26
C LYS A 96 -6.71 -12.31 -16.04
N GLU A 97 -7.70 -12.18 -15.17
CA GLU A 97 -8.33 -10.89 -14.86
C GLU A 97 -7.36 -10.02 -14.04
N ARG A 98 -6.70 -10.62 -13.05
CA ARG A 98 -5.67 -9.95 -12.24
C ARG A 98 -4.49 -9.47 -13.08
N LEU A 99 -3.96 -10.29 -13.99
CA LEU A 99 -2.87 -9.85 -14.88
C LEU A 99 -3.23 -8.62 -15.71
N LYS A 100 -4.50 -8.50 -16.12
CA LYS A 100 -5.00 -7.34 -16.87
C LYS A 100 -5.22 -6.13 -15.96
N ALA A 101 -5.82 -6.33 -14.78
CA ALA A 101 -6.10 -5.24 -13.84
C ALA A 101 -4.82 -4.61 -13.26
N PHE A 102 -3.75 -5.39 -13.12
CA PHE A 102 -2.48 -4.97 -12.56
C PHE A 102 -1.45 -4.56 -13.62
N GLU A 103 -1.86 -4.43 -14.89
CA GLU A 103 -1.00 -3.86 -15.92
C GLU A 103 -0.55 -2.45 -15.49
N GLY A 104 0.75 -2.19 -15.50
CA GLY A 104 1.35 -0.92 -15.03
C GLY A 104 1.67 -0.86 -13.53
N TYR A 105 1.33 -1.88 -12.73
CA TYR A 105 1.65 -1.92 -11.29
C TYR A 105 3.01 -2.56 -10.97
N GLN A 106 3.76 -3.01 -11.99
CA GLN A 106 5.09 -3.56 -11.79
C GLN A 106 6.07 -2.45 -11.36
N ILE A 107 6.75 -2.67 -10.23
CA ILE A 107 7.82 -1.78 -9.79
C ILE A 107 9.05 -1.97 -10.69
N THR A 108 9.50 -0.88 -11.30
CA THR A 108 10.72 -0.84 -12.14
C THR A 108 11.54 0.41 -11.82
N MET A 109 12.67 0.60 -12.51
CA MET A 109 13.51 1.80 -12.38
C MET A 109 13.15 2.92 -13.37
N GLN A 110 12.14 2.70 -14.23
CA GLN A 110 11.73 3.64 -15.27
C GLN A 110 10.73 4.68 -14.76
#